data_AF-A0A7C4KVA4-F1
#
_entry.id   AF-A0A7C4KVA4-F1
#
_cell.length_a   1.000
_cell.length_b   1.000
_cell.length_c   1.000
_cell.angle_alpha   90.00
_cell.angle_beta   90.00
_cell.angle_gamma   90.00
#
_symmetry.space_group_name_H-M   'P 1'
#
loop_
_entity.id
_entity.type
_entity.pdbx_description
1 polymer ?
#
loop_
_entity_poly.entity_id
_entity_poly.type
_entity_poly.pdbx_seq_one_letter_code
_entity_poly.pdbx_strand_id
1 'polypeptide(L)'
;MEEVIIQVTQAFCPNGHNLVRNRRQLFDGSPGISLLVSDGSDCQNVILSPFHGDHSRKGKACFADGTRLEVYCPVCRAQLPVLSPCTCGKGNLVMLYLTDGLDDGNVVALCDVWGCHRSKVFDQAQLLAAYLDD
;
A
#
# COMPACT_ATOMS: atom_id res chain seq x y z
N MET A 1 -21.41 3.66 -20.11
CA MET A 1 -20.43 2.61 -19.79
C MET A 1 -20.34 2.59 -18.28
N GLU A 2 -20.63 1.46 -17.64
CA GLU A 2 -20.42 1.32 -16.20
C GLU A 2 -18.92 1.28 -15.94
N GLU A 3 -18.45 2.16 -15.05
CA GLU A 3 -17.05 2.21 -14.65
C GLU A 3 -16.78 1.07 -13.67
N VAL A 4 -15.87 0.16 -14.02
CA VAL A 4 -15.49 -0.96 -13.16
C VAL A 4 -14.50 -0.45 -12.12
N ILE A 5 -14.90 -0.49 -10.85
CA ILE A 5 -14.05 -0.11 -9.72
C ILE A 5 -13.51 -1.38 -9.07
N ILE A 6 -12.18 -1.49 -8.97
CA ILE A 6 -11.52 -2.59 -8.28
C ILE A 6 -11.24 -2.15 -6.83
N GLN A 7 -11.66 -2.96 -5.86
CA GLN A 7 -11.46 -2.70 -4.44
C GLN A 7 -10.66 -3.83 -3.77
N VAL A 8 -9.68 -3.45 -2.97
CA VAL A 8 -9.02 -4.35 -2.02
C VAL A 8 -9.86 -4.48 -0.76
N THR A 9 -10.45 -5.66 -0.58
CA THR A 9 -11.28 -5.97 0.59
C THR A 9 -10.47 -6.56 1.74
N GLN A 10 -9.27 -7.07 1.45
CA GLN A 10 -8.32 -7.62 2.41
C GLN A 10 -6.89 -7.46 1.93
N ALA A 11 -5.97 -7.23 2.86
CA ALA A 11 -4.54 -7.17 2.60
C ALA A 11 -3.81 -7.60 3.88
N PHE A 12 -2.74 -8.37 3.79
CA PHE A 12 -2.07 -8.97 4.92
C PHE A 12 -0.60 -8.58 4.95
N CYS A 13 -0.08 -8.38 6.15
CA CYS A 13 1.34 -8.21 6.39
C CYS A 13 2.07 -9.58 6.36
N PRO A 14 3.42 -9.64 6.37
CA PRO A 14 4.16 -10.91 6.29
C PRO A 14 3.97 -11.84 7.51
N ASN A 15 3.24 -11.39 8.53
CA ASN A 15 2.88 -12.17 9.72
C ASN A 15 1.36 -12.48 9.76
N GLY A 16 0.63 -12.33 8.65
CA GLY A 16 -0.78 -12.71 8.55
C GLY A 16 -1.80 -11.75 9.17
N HIS A 17 -1.41 -10.54 9.58
CA HIS A 17 -2.37 -9.56 10.11
C HIS A 17 -3.11 -8.85 8.97
N ASN A 18 -4.45 -8.90 8.96
CA ASN A 18 -5.26 -8.15 8.01
C ASN A 18 -5.16 -6.63 8.30
N LEU A 19 -4.74 -5.89 7.28
CA LEU A 19 -4.49 -4.46 7.27
C LEU A 19 -5.74 -3.65 6.85
N VAL A 20 -6.73 -4.27 6.22
CA VAL A 20 -8.05 -3.68 5.93
C VAL A 20 -8.94 -3.75 7.17
N ARG A 21 -8.50 -3.06 8.23
CA ARG A 21 -9.04 -3.21 9.59
C ARG A 21 -9.76 -1.98 10.14
N ASN A 22 -9.50 -0.80 9.61
CA ASN A 22 -10.10 0.42 10.15
C ASN A 22 -11.57 0.53 9.72
N ARG A 23 -12.49 0.56 10.69
CA ARG A 23 -13.94 0.70 10.47
C ARG A 23 -14.49 2.09 10.79
N ARG A 24 -13.63 3.03 11.19
CA ARG A 24 -14.01 4.40 11.60
C ARG A 24 -13.75 5.43 10.51
N GLN A 25 -12.64 5.28 9.78
CA GLN A 25 -12.24 6.17 8.70
C GLN A 25 -12.39 5.42 7.37
N LEU A 26 -13.54 5.62 6.73
CA LEU A 26 -13.93 4.92 5.51
C LEU A 26 -13.65 5.76 4.26
N PHE A 27 -13.44 5.11 3.13
CA PHE A 27 -13.33 5.67 1.78
C PHE A 27 -14.55 5.19 1.02
N ASP A 28 -15.49 6.09 0.72
CA ASP A 28 -16.77 5.75 0.06
C ASP A 28 -17.48 4.54 0.68
N GLY A 29 -17.59 4.55 2.02
CA GLY A 29 -18.21 3.47 2.79
C GLY A 29 -17.31 2.24 3.02
N SER A 30 -16.15 2.17 2.37
CA SER A 30 -15.22 1.04 2.46
C SER A 30 -14.07 1.26 3.43
N PRO A 31 -13.65 0.22 4.19
CA PRO A 31 -12.47 0.30 5.05
C PRO A 31 -11.19 0.42 4.20
N GLY A 32 -10.27 1.30 4.61
CA GLY A 32 -8.97 1.43 3.96
C GLY A 32 -7.88 0.53 4.54
N ILE A 33 -6.72 0.53 3.89
CA ILE A 33 -5.54 -0.25 4.27
C ILE A 33 -4.75 0.54 5.32
N SER A 34 -4.65 0.01 6.52
CA SER A 34 -3.93 0.66 7.63
C SER A 34 -2.46 0.28 7.64
N LEU A 35 -1.59 1.29 7.65
CA LEU A 35 -0.13 1.14 7.66
C LEU A 35 0.48 2.02 8.74
N LEU A 36 1.66 1.62 9.21
CA LEU A 36 2.55 2.46 10.00
C LEU A 36 3.72 2.85 9.09
N VAL A 37 4.02 4.15 9.00
CA VAL A 37 5.10 4.66 8.14
C VAL A 37 6.09 5.49 8.95
N SER A 38 7.37 5.47 8.56
CA SER A 38 8.41 6.26 9.23
C SER A 38 9.42 6.84 8.24
N ASP A 39 9.92 8.05 8.50
CA ASP A 39 11.06 8.65 7.81
C ASP A 39 12.38 8.47 8.60
N GLY A 40 12.37 7.61 9.63
CA GLY A 40 13.46 7.40 10.57
C GLY A 40 13.45 8.34 11.79
N SER A 41 12.73 9.46 11.72
CA SER A 41 12.57 10.41 12.85
C SER A 41 11.18 10.37 13.44
N ASP A 42 10.17 10.40 12.58
CA ASP A 42 8.76 10.34 12.95
C ASP A 42 8.15 9.02 12.48
N CYS A 43 7.18 8.53 13.25
CA CYS A 43 6.46 7.30 12.94
C CYS A 43 4.95 7.54 13.11
N GLN A 44 4.18 7.33 12.04
CA GLN A 44 2.77 7.73 11.98
C GLN A 44 1.89 6.64 11.38
N ASN A 45 0.66 6.53 11.90
CA ASN A 45 -0.36 5.69 11.29
C ASN A 45 -1.01 6.42 10.13
N VAL A 46 -1.14 5.72 9.01
CA VAL A 46 -1.83 6.20 7.80
C VAL A 46 -2.81 5.14 7.32
N ILE A 47 -3.85 5.58 6.61
CA ILE A 47 -4.83 4.72 5.98
C ILE A 47 -4.89 5.09 4.52
N LEU A 48 -4.63 4.13 3.65
CA LEU A 48 -4.73 4.29 2.20
C LEU A 48 -6.13 3.90 1.73
N SER A 49 -6.59 4.54 0.65
CA SER A 49 -7.79 4.10 -0.06
C SER A 49 -7.68 2.62 -0.48
N PRO A 50 -8.75 1.83 -0.35
CA PRO A 50 -8.78 0.45 -0.82
C PRO A 50 -9.03 0.36 -2.33
N PHE A 51 -9.36 1.46 -3.01
CA PHE A 51 -9.73 1.43 -4.43
C PHE A 51 -8.51 1.54 -5.32
N HIS A 52 -8.46 0.69 -6.34
CA HIS A 52 -7.45 0.79 -7.39
C HIS A 52 -7.56 2.15 -8.06
N GLY A 53 -6.41 2.77 -8.33
CA GLY A 53 -6.37 4.07 -8.99
C GLY A 53 -6.44 5.27 -8.04
N ASP A 54 -7.03 5.12 -6.85
CA ASP A 54 -7.21 6.20 -5.87
C ASP A 54 -5.94 6.42 -5.02
N HIS A 55 -5.50 7.67 -4.97
CA HIS A 55 -4.31 8.11 -4.23
C HIS A 55 -4.64 8.75 -2.89
N SER A 56 -5.93 8.77 -2.51
CA SER A 56 -6.38 9.39 -1.28
C SER A 56 -5.87 8.64 -0.04
N ARG A 57 -5.53 9.43 0.99
CA ARG A 57 -4.92 8.94 2.23
C ARG A 57 -5.54 9.68 3.41
N LYS A 58 -5.66 9.01 4.54
CA LYS A 58 -6.09 9.61 5.83
C LYS A 58 -5.02 9.37 6.88
N GLY A 59 -4.76 10.36 7.71
CA GLY A 59 -3.74 10.29 8.76
C GLY A 59 -3.27 11.68 9.19
N LYS A 60 -2.49 11.74 10.28
CA LYS A 60 -1.85 12.98 10.74
C LYS A 60 -0.50 13.24 10.07
N ALA A 61 -0.03 12.31 9.25
CA ALA A 61 1.27 12.38 8.61
C ALA A 61 1.33 13.53 7.60
N CYS A 62 2.23 14.50 7.86
CA CYS A 62 2.59 15.59 6.96
C CYS A 62 4.04 15.40 6.48
N PHE A 63 4.36 14.24 5.89
CA PHE A 63 5.65 14.07 5.23
C PHE A 63 5.68 14.94 3.96
N ALA A 64 6.85 15.45 3.62
CA ALA A 64 7.04 16.16 2.36
C ALA A 64 6.86 15.19 1.17
N ASP A 65 6.31 15.68 0.07
CA ASP A 65 6.25 14.89 -1.16
C ASP A 65 7.67 14.54 -1.64
N GLY A 66 7.84 13.28 -2.05
CA GLY A 66 9.15 12.73 -2.40
C GLY A 66 9.92 12.12 -1.23
N THR A 67 9.46 12.26 0.02
CA THR A 67 10.09 11.61 1.17
C THR A 67 9.96 10.10 1.05
N ARG A 68 11.09 9.39 1.18
CA ARG A 68 11.11 7.93 1.27
C ARG A 68 10.79 7.49 2.70
N LEU A 69 9.90 6.52 2.83
CA LEU A 69 9.40 6.04 4.11
C LEU A 69 9.65 4.54 4.25
N GLU A 70 9.96 4.11 5.45
CA GLU A 70 9.86 2.72 5.84
C GLU A 70 8.39 2.41 6.15
N VAL A 71 7.89 1.28 5.64
CA VAL A 71 6.48 0.89 5.77
C VAL A 71 6.37 -0.38 6.63
N TYR A 72 5.48 -0.36 7.60
CA TYR A 72 5.33 -1.39 8.62
C TYR A 72 3.88 -1.80 8.82
N CYS A 73 3.70 -3.03 9.32
CA CYS A 73 2.44 -3.47 9.89
C CYS A 73 2.11 -2.65 11.16
N PRO A 74 0.93 -2.02 11.28
CA PRO A 74 0.55 -1.28 12.48
C PRO A 74 0.23 -2.17 13.69
N VAL A 75 0.17 -3.50 13.50
CA VAL A 75 -0.13 -4.48 14.56
C VAL A 75 1.14 -5.06 15.14
N CYS A 76 1.96 -5.71 14.30
CA CYS A 76 3.17 -6.40 14.74
C CYS A 76 4.48 -5.62 14.51
N ARG A 77 4.40 -4.45 13.86
CA ARG A 77 5.57 -3.60 13.51
C ARG A 77 6.61 -4.26 12.62
N ALA A 78 6.32 -5.42 12.03
CA ALA A 78 7.16 -5.99 11.00
C ALA A 78 7.21 -5.05 9.79
N GLN A 79 8.41 -4.82 9.27
CA GLN A 79 8.61 -4.08 8.04
C GLN A 79 7.99 -4.86 6.88
N LEU A 80 7.33 -4.15 5.98
CA LEU A 80 6.76 -4.78 4.79
C LEU A 80 7.86 -5.13 3.79
N PRO A 81 7.77 -6.31 3.14
CA PRO A 81 8.80 -6.73 2.21
C PRO A 81 8.87 -5.82 0.98
N VAL A 82 10.09 -5.59 0.49
CA VAL A 82 10.32 -4.95 -0.80
C VAL A 82 10.09 -5.98 -1.91
N LEU A 83 9.28 -5.61 -2.89
CA LEU A 83 9.02 -6.43 -4.07
C LEU A 83 10.00 -6.12 -5.21
N SER A 84 10.18 -4.84 -5.52
CA SER A 84 11.04 -4.37 -6.61
C SER A 84 11.34 -2.88 -6.45
N PRO A 85 12.28 -2.32 -7.23
CA PRO A 85 12.34 -0.88 -7.45
C PRO A 85 11.04 -0.35 -8.05
N CYS A 86 10.68 0.90 -7.72
CA CYS A 86 9.57 1.60 -8.36
C CYS A 86 10.09 2.36 -9.58
N THR A 87 9.35 2.32 -10.69
CA THR A 87 9.71 3.04 -11.93
C THR A 87 9.64 4.57 -11.80
N CYS A 88 9.25 5.11 -10.63
CA CYS A 88 9.43 6.52 -10.32
C CYS A 88 10.92 6.92 -10.12
N GLY A 89 11.81 5.92 -10.02
CA GLY A 89 13.27 6.11 -9.91
C GLY A 89 13.77 6.53 -8.53
N LYS A 90 12.89 6.68 -7.53
CA LYS A 90 13.25 7.22 -6.21
C LYS A 90 12.98 6.27 -5.04
N GLY A 91 12.21 5.21 -5.27
CA GLY A 91 11.69 4.36 -4.21
C GLY A 91 11.55 2.92 -4.64
N ASN A 92 11.00 2.11 -3.73
CA ASN A 92 10.69 0.72 -3.92
C ASN A 92 9.19 0.48 -3.87
N LEU A 93 8.71 -0.53 -4.58
CA LEU A 93 7.41 -1.12 -4.36
C LEU A 93 7.50 -2.08 -3.17
N VAL A 94 6.68 -1.85 -2.14
CA VAL A 94 6.52 -2.76 -0.99
C VAL A 94 5.23 -3.55 -1.14
N MET A 95 5.26 -4.83 -0.79
CA MET A 95 4.14 -5.74 -1.01
C MET A 95 3.27 -5.98 0.22
N LEU A 96 1.99 -6.18 -0.04
CA LEU A 96 0.97 -6.68 0.86
C LEU A 96 0.36 -7.93 0.24
N TYR A 97 0.14 -8.97 1.03
CA TYR A 97 -0.48 -10.20 0.56
C TYR A 97 -2.00 -10.03 0.45
N LEU A 98 -2.63 -10.58 -0.59
CA LEU A 98 -4.09 -10.58 -0.75
C LEU A 98 -4.77 -11.76 -0.07
N THR A 99 -3.99 -12.74 0.37
CA THR A 99 -4.47 -13.95 1.06
C THR A 99 -3.72 -14.15 2.36
N ASP A 100 -4.35 -14.86 3.30
CA ASP A 100 -3.76 -15.27 4.57
C ASP A 100 -2.72 -16.39 4.40
N GLY A 101 -2.71 -17.07 3.26
CA GLY A 101 -1.68 -18.02 2.85
C GLY A 101 -0.32 -17.38 2.50
N LEU A 102 -0.24 -16.04 2.46
CA LEU A 102 1.00 -15.28 2.18
C LEU A 102 1.69 -15.71 0.88
N ASP A 103 0.89 -15.93 -0.17
CA ASP A 103 1.38 -16.31 -1.49
C ASP A 103 1.92 -15.10 -2.25
N ASP A 104 3.21 -15.13 -2.61
CA ASP A 104 3.87 -14.08 -3.38
C ASP A 104 3.26 -13.89 -4.79
N GLY A 105 2.52 -14.88 -5.30
CA GLY A 105 1.72 -14.75 -6.53
C GLY A 105 0.45 -13.90 -6.38
N ASN A 106 0.02 -13.65 -5.14
CA ASN A 106 -1.22 -12.95 -4.80
C ASN A 106 -0.91 -11.74 -3.91
N VAL A 107 -0.27 -10.72 -4.50
CA VAL A 107 0.13 -9.50 -3.79
C VAL A 107 -0.42 -8.26 -4.45
N VAL A 108 -0.51 -7.20 -3.65
CA VAL A 108 -0.62 -5.83 -4.12
C VAL A 108 0.58 -5.05 -3.62
N ALA A 109 1.03 -4.07 -4.38
CA ALA A 109 2.19 -3.27 -4.01
C ALA A 109 1.87 -1.78 -3.97
N LEU A 110 2.66 -1.04 -3.19
CA LEU A 110 2.66 0.43 -3.16
C LEU A 110 4.08 0.96 -3.07
N CYS A 111 4.34 2.12 -3.66
CA CYS A 111 5.63 2.81 -3.54
C CYS A 111 5.85 3.37 -2.13
N ASP A 112 7.06 3.17 -1.60
CA ASP A 112 7.54 3.67 -0.31
C ASP A 112 7.85 5.19 -0.31
N VAL A 113 7.65 5.89 -1.43
CA VAL A 113 7.82 7.35 -1.54
C VAL A 113 6.47 8.06 -1.35
N TRP A 114 6.43 8.96 -0.38
CA TRP A 114 5.27 9.79 -0.11
C TRP A 114 4.93 10.69 -1.32
N GLY A 115 3.67 10.66 -1.76
CA GLY A 115 3.21 11.46 -2.90
C GLY A 115 3.48 10.82 -4.28
N CYS A 116 4.08 9.64 -4.34
CA CYS A 116 4.22 8.92 -5.61
C CYS A 116 2.85 8.44 -6.14
N HIS A 117 2.57 8.62 -7.43
CA HIS A 117 1.35 8.05 -8.03
C HIS A 117 1.33 6.51 -7.98
N ARG A 118 2.47 5.86 -7.79
CA ARG A 118 2.54 4.41 -7.58
C ARG A 118 2.48 4.02 -6.09
N SER A 119 2.22 4.94 -5.17
CA SER A 119 1.94 4.65 -3.76
C SER A 119 0.49 4.19 -3.53
N LYS A 120 -0.10 3.51 -4.52
CA LYS A 120 -1.48 2.98 -4.51
C LYS A 120 -1.46 1.50 -4.81
N VAL A 121 -2.56 0.82 -4.52
CA VAL A 121 -2.71 -0.61 -4.76
C VAL A 121 -2.79 -0.90 -6.26
N PHE A 122 -2.00 -1.88 -6.72
CA PHE A 122 -2.08 -2.46 -8.06
C PHE A 122 -2.11 -3.99 -8.00
N ASP A 123 -2.79 -4.63 -8.96
CA ASP A 123 -2.90 -6.08 -9.09
C ASP A 123 -1.77 -6.71 -9.93
N GLN A 124 -1.75 -8.05 -10.00
CA GLN A 124 -0.73 -8.84 -10.70
C GLN A 124 -0.64 -8.51 -12.21
N ALA A 125 -1.75 -8.12 -12.85
CA ALA A 125 -1.76 -7.76 -14.26
C ALA A 125 -0.98 -6.45 -14.52
N GLN A 126 -1.07 -5.48 -13.60
CA GLN A 126 -0.25 -4.27 -13.66
C GLN A 126 1.18 -4.48 -13.17
N LEU A 127 1.41 -5.46 -12.30
CA LEU A 127 2.76 -5.87 -11.92
C LEU A 127 3.52 -6.35 -13.16
N LEU A 128 2.92 -7.25 -13.95
CA LEU A 128 3.49 -7.74 -15.20
C LEU A 128 3.71 -6.61 -16.22
N ALA A 129 2.77 -5.65 -16.34
CA ALA A 129 2.96 -4.49 -17.22
C ALA A 129 4.15 -3.61 -16.76
N ALA A 130 4.34 -3.42 -15.46
CA ALA A 130 5.48 -2.65 -14.93
C ALA A 130 6.84 -3.33 -15.17
N TYR A 131 6.87 -4.65 -15.37
CA TYR A 131 8.08 -5.40 -15.77
C TYR A 131 8.32 -5.43 -17.28
N LEU A 132 7.32 -5.13 -18.11
CA LEU A 132 7.43 -5.13 -19.57
C LEU A 132 7.80 -3.76 -20.16
N ASP A 133 7.82 -2.71 -19.33
CA ASP A 133 8.26 -1.36 -19.70
C ASP A 133 9.78 -1.13 -19.47
N ASP A 134 10.56 -2.20 -19.23
CA ASP A 134 12.04 -2.22 -19.20
C ASP A 134 12.64 -2.75 -20.53
#